data_AF-A0A1H5V8B8-F1
#
_entry.id   AF-A0A1H5V8B8-F1
#
_cell.length_a   1.000
_cell.length_b   1.000
_cell.length_c   1.000
_cell.angle_alpha   90.00
_cell.angle_beta   90.00
_cell.angle_gamma   90.00
#
_symmetry.space_group_name_H-M   'P 1'
#
loop_
_entity.id
_entity.type
_entity.pdbx_description
1 polymer ?
#
loop_
_entity_poly.entity_id
_entity_poly.type
_entity_poly.pdbx_seq_one_letter_code
_entity_poly.pdbx_strand_id
1 'polypeptide(L)'
;MRTLKVGEREIEVVDFEDVTVPERVIEFRFIDDHNSSSFAAVVVPEGGDWSSAVLSVDPKFGEFPAALMAALMEVAREIIEAN
;
A
#
# COMPACT_ATOMS: atom_id res chain seq x y z
N MET A 1 -5.74 0.28 -10.11
CA MET A 1 -5.61 -1.13 -9.65
C MET A 1 -4.53 -1.81 -10.46
N ARG A 2 -3.51 -2.36 -9.79
CA ARG A 2 -2.41 -3.12 -10.42
C ARG A 2 -2.06 -4.33 -9.56
N THR A 3 -1.57 -5.39 -10.18
CA THR A 3 -1.10 -6.59 -9.48
C THR A 3 0.42 -6.62 -9.46
N LEU A 4 1.00 -6.94 -8.31
CA LEU A 4 2.43 -7.10 -8.09
C LEU A 4 2.72 -8.51 -7.59
N LYS A 5 3.65 -9.20 -8.24
CA LYS A 5 4.18 -10.47 -7.75
C LYS A 5 5.47 -10.21 -6.98
N VAL A 6 5.47 -10.56 -5.69
CA VAL A 6 6.65 -10.44 -4.82
C VAL A 6 6.97 -11.81 -4.25
N GLY A 7 8.01 -12.45 -4.79
CA GLY A 7 8.29 -13.86 -4.51
C GLY A 7 7.14 -14.75 -4.97
N GLU A 8 6.58 -15.52 -4.03
CA GLU A 8 5.44 -16.41 -4.27
C GLU A 8 4.08 -15.74 -4.04
N ARG A 9 4.05 -14.49 -3.57
CA ARG A 9 2.80 -13.80 -3.22
C ARG A 9 2.35 -12.89 -4.35
N GLU A 10 1.04 -12.91 -4.62
CA GLU A 10 0.37 -11.96 -5.49
C GLU A 10 -0.36 -10.92 -4.65
N ILE A 11 0.07 -9.67 -4.82
CA ILE A 11 -0.43 -8.51 -4.10
C ILE A 11 -1.21 -7.63 -5.06
N GLU A 12 -2.44 -7.31 -4.71
CA GLU A 12 -3.20 -6.25 -5.35
C GLU A 12 -2.82 -4.92 -4.73
N VAL A 13 -2.58 -3.93 -5.59
CA VAL A 13 -2.27 -2.55 -5.22
C VAL A 13 -3.42 -1.65 -5.71
N VAL A 14 -4.04 -0.95 -4.77
CA VAL A 14 -5.17 -0.05 -5.00
C VAL A 14 -4.75 1.37 -4.64
N ASP A 15 -4.96 2.31 -5.56
CA ASP A 15 -4.65 3.74 -5.39
C ASP A 15 -5.98 4.49 -5.43
N PHE A 16 -6.27 5.27 -4.38
CA PHE A 16 -7.45 6.12 -4.31
C PHE A 16 -7.23 7.33 -3.41
N GLU A 17 -8.06 8.36 -3.61
CA GLU A 17 -8.19 9.48 -2.69
C GLU A 17 -9.33 9.18 -1.71
N ASP A 18 -9.07 9.32 -0.41
CA ASP A 18 -10.13 9.20 0.58
C ASP A 18 -11.10 10.38 0.43
N VAL A 19 -12.39 10.06 0.35
CA VAL A 19 -13.46 11.05 0.11
C VAL A 19 -13.89 11.79 1.37
N THR A 20 -13.45 11.30 2.54
CA THR A 20 -13.79 11.84 3.87
C THR A 20 -12.68 12.70 4.45
N VAL A 21 -11.42 12.36 4.14
CA VAL A 21 -10.22 13.13 4.46
C VAL A 21 -9.41 13.21 3.17
N PRO A 22 -8.95 14.39 2.72
CA PRO A 22 -8.22 14.56 1.46
C PRO A 22 -6.80 13.96 1.48
N GLU A 23 -6.71 12.66 1.77
CA GLU A 23 -5.51 11.86 1.80
C GLU A 23 -5.45 10.98 0.55
N ARG A 24 -4.24 10.76 0.03
CA ARG A 24 -4.02 9.74 -1.00
C ARG A 24 -3.58 8.45 -0.33
N VAL A 25 -4.22 7.35 -0.69
CA VAL A 25 -4.01 6.05 -0.06
C VAL A 25 -3.62 5.02 -1.11
N ILE A 26 -2.51 4.34 -0.87
CA ILE A 26 -2.06 3.15 -1.61
C ILE A 26 -2.23 1.93 -0.73
N GLU A 27 -3.26 1.11 -0.98
CA GLU A 27 -3.52 -0.12 -0.24
C GLU A 27 -2.88 -1.34 -0.88
N PHE A 28 -2.45 -2.27 -0.02
CA PHE A 28 -1.93 -3.57 -0.40
C PHE A 28 -2.83 -4.67 0.14
N ARG A 29 -3.29 -5.54 -0.75
CA ARG A 29 -4.22 -6.65 -0.46
C ARG A 29 -3.67 -7.96 -0.99
N PHE A 30 -3.91 -9.05 -0.27
CA PHE A 30 -3.64 -10.39 -0.82
C PHE A 30 -4.74 -10.75 -1.82
N ILE A 31 -4.36 -11.16 -3.03
CA ILE A 31 -5.34 -11.56 -4.07
C ILE A 31 -6.12 -12.81 -3.65
N ASP A 32 -5.48 -13.67 -2.87
CA ASP A 32 -6.04 -14.96 -2.47
C ASP A 32 -6.98 -14.86 -1.25
N ASP A 33 -7.05 -13.68 -0.61
CA ASP A 33 -7.90 -13.46 0.56
C ASP A 33 -9.26 -12.89 0.15
N HIS A 34 -10.27 -13.77 0.12
CA HIS A 34 -11.65 -13.44 -0.20
C HIS A 34 -12.30 -12.40 0.72
N ASN A 35 -11.67 -12.05 1.85
CA ASN A 35 -12.15 -10.99 2.74
C ASN A 35 -11.71 -9.57 2.33
N SER A 36 -10.97 -9.41 1.23
CA SER A 36 -10.57 -8.09 0.66
C SER A 36 -9.92 -7.14 1.67
N SER A 37 -9.35 -7.67 2.76
CA SER A 37 -8.78 -6.86 3.83
C SER A 37 -7.39 -6.39 3.43
N SER A 38 -7.19 -5.08 3.35
CA SER A 38 -5.85 -4.50 3.22
C SER A 38 -4.98 -4.92 4.40
N PHE A 39 -3.78 -5.42 4.13
CA PHE A 39 -2.82 -5.80 5.17
C PHE A 39 -1.82 -4.69 5.47
N ALA A 40 -1.63 -3.78 4.52
CA ALA A 40 -0.84 -2.58 4.68
C ALA A 40 -1.38 -1.48 3.76
N ALA A 41 -1.07 -0.24 4.10
CA ALA A 41 -1.33 0.92 3.27
C ALA A 41 -0.25 1.97 3.43
N VAL A 42 0.06 2.70 2.36
CA VAL A 42 0.81 3.96 2.44
C VAL A 42 -0.19 5.10 2.32
N VAL A 43 -0.17 6.02 3.28
CA VAL A 43 -1.07 7.17 3.34
C VAL A 43 -0.25 8.45 3.19
N VAL A 44 -0.64 9.30 2.25
CA VAL A 44 -0.07 10.64 2.05
C VAL A 44 -1.12 11.66 2.49
N PRO A 45 -0.82 12.51 3.49
CA PRO A 45 -1.75 13.53 3.96
C PRO A 45 -1.99 14.61 2.88
N GLU A 46 -3.05 15.40 3.05
CA GLU A 46 -3.38 16.50 2.15
C GLU A 46 -2.22 17.48 1.97
N GLY A 47 -1.89 17.81 0.72
CA GLY A 47 -0.79 18.70 0.38
C GLY A 47 0.60 18.14 0.72
N GLY A 48 0.68 16.88 1.16
CA GLY A 48 1.90 16.14 1.41
C GLY A 48 2.47 15.48 0.16
N ASP A 49 3.68 14.98 0.30
CA ASP A 49 4.37 14.15 -0.68
C ASP A 49 4.93 12.89 -0.01
N TRP A 50 5.76 12.13 -0.74
CA TRP A 50 6.43 10.94 -0.22
C TRP A 50 7.16 11.15 1.11
N SER A 51 7.72 12.35 1.36
CA SER A 51 8.44 12.65 2.61
C SER A 51 7.53 12.70 3.84
N SER A 52 6.23 12.93 3.62
CA SER A 52 5.19 12.94 4.65
C SER A 52 4.39 11.65 4.74
N ALA A 53 4.68 10.68 3.87
CA ALA A 53 3.93 9.44 3.78
C ALA A 53 4.12 8.55 5.01
N VAL A 54 3.04 7.90 5.44
CA VAL A 54 3.06 6.97 6.58
C VAL A 54 2.68 5.57 6.09
N LEU A 55 3.48 4.58 6.50
CA LEU A 55 3.16 3.17 6.33
C LEU A 55 2.31 2.69 7.51
N SER A 56 1.09 2.28 7.22
CA SER A 56 0.18 1.58 8.14
C SER A 56 0.19 0.08 7.84
N VAL A 57 0.27 -0.75 8.87
CA VAL A 57 0.26 -2.21 8.76
C VAL A 57 -0.77 -2.76 9.74
N ASP A 58 -1.64 -3.64 9.28
CA ASP A 58 -2.64 -4.26 10.13
C ASP A 58 -1.97 -5.36 11.01
N PRO A 59 -1.93 -5.19 12.34
CA PRO A 59 -1.21 -6.09 13.24
C PRO A 59 -1.81 -7.50 13.26
N LYS A 60 -3.03 -7.71 12.77
CA LYS A 60 -3.65 -9.05 12.74
C LYS A 60 -2.91 -10.02 11.81
N PHE A 61 -2.16 -9.50 10.85
CA PHE A 61 -1.36 -10.30 9.92
C PHE A 61 0.04 -10.62 10.46
N GLY A 62 0.43 -10.05 11.60
CA GLY A 62 1.71 -10.31 12.26
C GLY A 62 2.91 -9.70 11.53
N GLU A 63 3.94 -10.51 11.33
CA GLU A 63 5.22 -10.08 10.76
C GLU A 63 5.29 -10.31 9.25
N PHE A 64 5.96 -9.41 8.54
CA PHE A 64 6.18 -9.51 7.10
C PHE A 64 7.68 -9.59 6.78
N PRO A 65 8.06 -10.32 5.71
CA PRO A 65 9.43 -10.27 5.22
C PRO A 65 9.82 -8.83 4.87
N ALA A 66 10.98 -8.37 5.36
CA ALA A 66 11.44 -6.99 5.09
C ALA A 66 11.57 -6.70 3.59
N ALA A 67 12.00 -7.69 2.80
CA ALA A 67 12.10 -7.57 1.35
C ALA A 67 10.75 -7.36 0.66
N LEU A 68 9.67 -7.95 1.20
CA LEU A 68 8.32 -7.70 0.71
C LEU A 68 7.94 -6.25 0.97
N MET A 69 8.10 -5.78 2.21
CA MET A 69 7.75 -4.40 2.57
C MET A 69 8.58 -3.38 1.79
N ALA A 70 9.87 -3.62 1.57
CA ALA A 70 10.71 -2.77 0.73
C ALA A 70 10.17 -2.68 -0.71
N ALA A 71 9.83 -3.81 -1.33
CA ALA A 71 9.27 -3.81 -2.68
C ALA A 71 7.94 -3.04 -2.76
N LEU A 72 7.06 -3.19 -1.76
CA LEU A 72 5.80 -2.48 -1.70
C LEU A 72 6.00 -0.95 -1.52
N MET A 73 6.96 -0.55 -0.69
CA MET A 73 7.30 0.87 -0.52
C MET A 73 7.85 1.49 -1.80
N GLU A 74 8.72 0.80 -2.53
CA GLU A 74 9.20 1.29 -3.84
C GLU A 74 8.04 1.46 -4.84
N VAL A 75 7.12 0.48 -4.91
CA VAL A 75 5.94 0.60 -5.78
C VAL A 75 5.04 1.77 -5.37
N ALA A 76 4.79 1.96 -4.08
CA ALA A 76 3.99 3.11 -3.62
C ALA A 76 4.68 4.44 -3.96
N ARG A 77 6.00 4.52 -3.75
CA ARG A 77 6.79 5.70 -4.10
C ARG A 77 6.67 6.04 -5.57
N GLU A 78 6.87 5.06 -6.45
CA GLU A 78 6.71 5.25 -7.89
C GLU A 78 5.32 5.78 -8.25
N ILE A 79 4.26 5.24 -7.64
CA ILE A 79 2.88 5.67 -7.90
C ILE A 79 2.64 7.10 -7.40
N ILE A 80 3.22 7.45 -6.25
CA ILE A 80 3.07 8.77 -5.63
C ILE A 80 3.84 9.84 -6.43
N GLU A 81 5.10 9.56 -6.79
CA GLU A 81 6.00 10.48 -7.49
C GLU A 81 5.77 10.54 -9.01
N ALA A 82 5.05 9.58 -9.61
CA ALA A 82 4.70 9.61 -11.04
C ALA A 82 3.59 10.62 -11.40
N ASN A 83 3.02 11.31 -10.42
CA ASN A 83 2.00 12.35 -10.59
C ASN A 83 2.55 13.74 -10.25
#